data_AF-A0A937AJV7-F1
#
_entry.id   AF-A0A937AJV7-F1
#
_cell.length_a   1.000
_cell.length_b   1.000
_cell.length_c   1.000
_cell.angle_alpha   90.00
_cell.angle_beta   90.00
_cell.angle_gamma   90.00
#
_symmetry.space_group_name_H-M   'P 1'
#
loop_
_entity.id
_entity.type
_entity.pdbx_description
1 polymer ?
#
loop_
_entity_poly.entity_id
_entity_poly.type
_entity_poly.pdbx_seq_one_letter_code
_entity_poly.pdbx_strand_id
1 'polypeptide(L)'
;MKVHNFNSGPSILPQSVMEQAAQAIHDFNGTGLSILEIGHRTNHFQEVLHEAISSVKQLMDLGDDHEVLFLHGGATTQFMQVP
;
A
#
# COMPACT_ATOMS: atom_id res chain seq x y z
N MET A 1 -25.79 -4.66 13.96
CA MET A 1 -25.03 -5.90 14.27
C MET A 1 -23.70 -5.80 13.53
N LYS A 2 -22.57 -6.03 14.19
CA LYS A 2 -21.27 -6.01 13.52
C LYS A 2 -21.15 -7.28 12.66
N VAL A 3 -20.87 -7.13 11.38
CA VAL A 3 -20.62 -8.28 10.49
C VAL A 3 -19.25 -8.85 10.85
N HIS A 4 -19.18 -10.14 11.14
CA HIS A 4 -17.92 -10.84 11.35
C HIS A 4 -17.49 -11.46 10.02
N ASN A 5 -16.45 -10.89 9.41
CA ASN A 5 -15.91 -11.38 8.15
C ASN A 5 -14.70 -12.30 8.42
N PHE A 6 -14.83 -13.57 8.03
CA PHE A 6 -13.79 -14.61 8.15
C PHE A 6 -13.26 -15.07 6.78
N ASN A 7 -13.39 -14.25 5.75
CA ASN A 7 -12.91 -14.60 4.41
C ASN A 7 -11.39 -14.84 4.38
N SER A 8 -10.98 -15.81 3.56
CA SER A 8 -9.57 -16.16 3.32
C SER A 8 -8.84 -15.21 2.38
N GLY A 9 -9.55 -14.33 1.67
CA GLY A 9 -8.98 -13.38 0.71
C GLY A 9 -9.96 -13.01 -0.41
N PRO A 10 -10.20 -11.71 -0.69
CA PRO A 10 -9.85 -10.55 0.14
C PRO A 10 -10.47 -10.63 1.55
N SER A 11 -9.87 -9.96 2.53
CA SER A 11 -10.28 -10.02 3.95
C SER A 11 -10.42 -8.63 4.58
N ILE A 12 -10.74 -8.59 5.89
CA ILE A 12 -11.03 -7.35 6.61
C ILE A 12 -9.76 -6.52 6.88
N LEU A 13 -9.85 -5.21 6.65
CA LEU A 13 -8.81 -4.25 7.04
C LEU A 13 -9.17 -3.57 8.36
N PRO A 14 -8.18 -3.05 9.11
CA PRO A 14 -8.43 -2.23 10.30
C PRO A 14 -9.31 -1.02 9.95
N GLN A 15 -10.28 -0.72 10.82
CA GLN A 15 -11.23 0.38 10.65
C GLN A 15 -10.51 1.73 10.46
N SER A 16 -9.46 1.98 11.24
CA SER A 16 -8.66 3.21 11.16
C SER A 16 -7.99 3.40 9.80
N VAL A 17 -7.54 2.31 9.16
CA VAL A 17 -6.93 2.35 7.83
C VAL A 17 -7.98 2.70 6.77
N MET A 18 -9.17 2.10 6.87
CA MET A 18 -10.29 2.41 5.97
C MET A 18 -10.69 3.88 6.05
N GLU A 19 -10.76 4.44 7.26
CA GLU A 19 -11.11 5.84 7.49
C GLU A 19 -10.06 6.80 6.93
N GLN A 20 -8.77 6.53 7.18
CA GLN A 20 -7.67 7.36 6.64
C GLN A 20 -7.58 7.27 5.12
N ALA A 21 -7.74 6.08 4.54
CA ALA A 21 -7.75 5.91 3.09
C ALA A 21 -8.92 6.64 2.43
N ALA A 22 -10.11 6.61 3.03
CA ALA A 22 -11.27 7.38 2.56
C ALA A 22 -11.00 8.88 2.62
N GLN A 23 -10.40 9.38 3.70
CA GLN A 23 -10.01 10.80 3.80
C GLN A 23 -9.00 11.20 2.73
N ALA A 24 -7.99 10.35 2.47
CA ALA A 24 -6.98 10.58 1.44
C ALA A 24 -7.54 10.60 0.01
N ILE A 25 -8.67 9.93 -0.24
CA ILE A 25 -9.38 10.03 -1.52
C ILE A 25 -10.01 11.43 -1.68
N HIS A 26 -10.49 12.05 -0.60
CA HIS A 26 -11.08 13.39 -0.65
C HIS A 26 -10.03 14.50 -0.66
N ASP A 27 -9.02 14.41 0.19
CA ASP A 27 -7.90 15.34 0.26
C ASP A 27 -6.70 14.62 0.89
N PHE A 28 -5.70 14.33 0.06
CA PHE A 28 -4.48 13.70 0.51
C PHE A 28 -3.60 14.72 1.23
N ASN A 29 -3.43 14.55 2.54
CA ASN A 29 -2.51 15.32 3.37
C ASN A 29 -2.68 16.85 3.26
N GLY A 30 -3.90 17.35 2.99
CA GLY A 30 -4.17 18.78 2.89
C GLY A 30 -3.63 19.43 1.61
N THR A 31 -3.32 18.63 0.59
CA THR A 31 -2.88 19.13 -0.72
C THR A 31 -4.02 19.73 -1.53
N GLY A 32 -5.28 19.47 -1.14
CA GLY A 32 -6.46 19.79 -1.93
C GLY A 32 -6.64 18.88 -3.14
N LEU A 33 -5.87 17.79 -3.24
CA LEU A 33 -5.92 16.81 -4.31
C LEU A 33 -6.22 15.43 -3.73
N SER A 34 -6.92 14.59 -4.50
CA SER A 34 -7.06 13.17 -4.17
C SER A 34 -5.72 12.45 -4.32
N ILE A 35 -5.43 11.46 -3.46
CA ILE A 35 -4.30 10.54 -3.67
C ILE A 35 -4.33 9.88 -5.06
N LEU A 36 -5.52 9.72 -5.65
CA LEU A 36 -5.72 9.13 -6.97
C LEU A 36 -5.40 10.09 -8.12
N GLU A 37 -5.27 11.39 -7.86
CA GLU A 37 -4.93 12.43 -8.83
C GLU A 37 -3.43 12.77 -8.81
N ILE A 38 -2.71 12.33 -7.78
CA ILE A 38 -1.28 12.58 -7.62
C ILE A 38 -0.48 11.68 -8.56
N GLY A 39 0.33 12.30 -9.43
CA GLY A 39 1.19 11.57 -10.34
C GLY A 39 2.28 10.77 -9.61
N HIS A 40 2.51 9.52 -10.03
CA HIS A 40 3.47 8.60 -9.40
C HIS A 40 4.94 9.09 -9.37
N ARG A 41 5.30 10.10 -10.16
CA ARG A 41 6.65 10.70 -10.19
C ARG A 41 6.78 11.97 -9.37
N THR A 42 5.69 12.46 -8.79
CA THR A 42 5.70 13.66 -7.94
C THR A 42 6.29 13.34 -6.57
N ASN A 43 6.85 14.34 -5.90
CA ASN A 43 7.41 14.16 -4.56
C ASN A 43 6.38 13.59 -3.58
N HIS A 44 5.13 14.05 -3.65
CA HIS A 44 4.04 13.55 -2.80
C HIS A 44 3.86 12.03 -2.89
N PHE A 45 3.90 11.44 -4.09
CA PHE A 45 3.78 9.99 -4.23
C PHE A 45 5.10 9.25 -3.94
N GLN A 46 6.24 9.85 -4.29
CA GLN A 46 7.55 9.26 -3.98
C GLN A 46 7.75 9.09 -2.47
N GLU A 47 7.28 10.06 -1.67
CA GLU A 47 7.28 9.97 -0.20
C GLU A 47 6.44 8.79 0.30
N VAL A 48 5.22 8.60 -0.24
CA VAL A 48 4.37 7.44 0.08
C VAL A 48 5.07 6.12 -0.23
N LEU A 49 5.70 6.02 -1.40
CA LEU A 49 6.41 4.81 -1.81
C LEU A 49 7.63 4.54 -0.91
N HIS A 50 8.44 5.56 -0.61
CA HIS A 50 9.59 5.44 0.27
C HIS A 50 9.19 5.02 1.69
N GLU A 51 8.11 5.60 2.24
CA GLU A 51 7.58 5.22 3.55
C GLU A 51 7.10 3.76 3.55
N ALA A 52 6.40 3.33 2.49
CA ALA A 52 5.94 1.95 2.36
C ALA A 52 7.11 0.95 2.29
N ILE A 53 8.16 1.25 1.52
CA ILE A 53 9.39 0.44 1.45
C ILE A 53 10.06 0.36 2.82
N SER A 54 10.29 1.52 3.47
CA SER A 54 10.95 1.61 4.77
C SER A 54 10.18 0.82 5.84
N SER A 55 8.85 0.94 5.85
CA SER A 55 7.99 0.23 6.79
C SER A 55 8.09 -1.29 6.63
N VAL A 56 8.11 -1.80 5.39
CA VAL A 56 8.30 -3.24 5.13
C VAL A 56 9.67 -3.69 5.61
N LYS A 57 10.74 -2.97 5.26
CA LYS A 57 12.10 -3.30 5.71
C LYS A 57 12.20 -3.34 7.23
N GLN A 58 11.64 -2.34 7.92
CA GLN A 58 11.63 -2.27 9.38
C GLN A 58 10.82 -3.40 10.02
N LEU A 59 9.60 -3.67 9.54
CA LEU A 59 8.73 -4.69 10.11
C LEU A 59 9.29 -6.11 9.91
N MET A 60 10.05 -6.32 8.84
CA MET A 60 10.63 -7.61 8.48
C MET A 60 12.11 -7.75 8.86
N ASP A 61 12.71 -6.75 9.49
CA ASP A 61 14.15 -6.71 9.86
C ASP A 61 15.08 -6.95 8.66
N LEU A 62 14.82 -6.28 7.55
CA LEU A 62 15.58 -6.42 6.30
C LEU A 62 16.64 -5.32 6.16
N GLY A 63 17.85 -5.72 5.78
CA GLY A 63 18.97 -4.83 5.50
C GLY A 63 19.02 -4.30 4.05
N ASP A 64 20.16 -3.71 3.69
CA ASP A 64 20.41 -3.15 2.36
C ASP A 64 20.70 -4.22 1.29
N ASP A 65 20.87 -5.48 1.70
CA ASP A 65 21.02 -6.63 0.80
C ASP A 65 19.67 -7.14 0.25
N HIS A 66 18.56 -6.53 0.67
CA HIS A 66 17.21 -6.84 0.22
C HIS A 66 16.51 -5.62 -0.39
N GLU A 67 15.75 -5.85 -1.44
CA GLU A 67 14.91 -4.84 -2.10
C GLU A 67 13.42 -5.15 -1.94
N VAL A 68 12.61 -4.11 -1.78
CA VAL A 68 11.15 -4.21 -1.70
C VAL A 68 10.54 -3.74 -3.00
N LEU A 69 9.84 -4.63 -3.70
CA LEU A 69 9.19 -4.35 -4.98
C LEU A 69 7.67 -4.43 -4.85
N PHE A 70 6.96 -3.38 -5.31
CA PHE A 70 5.51 -3.38 -5.45
C PHE A 70 5.14 -3.66 -6.91
N LEU A 71 4.73 -4.90 -7.20
CA LEU A 71 4.41 -5.37 -8.55
C LEU A 71 2.91 -5.67 -8.70
N HIS A 72 2.38 -5.45 -9.90
CA HIS A 72 1.00 -5.84 -10.24
C HIS A 72 0.89 -7.34 -10.55
N GLY A 73 -0.34 -7.85 -10.68
CA GLY A 73 -0.61 -9.23 -11.11
C GLY A 73 -0.79 -10.26 -9.97
N GLY A 74 -0.52 -9.88 -8.73
CA GLY A 74 -0.70 -10.76 -7.57
C GLY A 74 0.29 -11.94 -7.55
N ALA A 75 0.11 -12.83 -6.56
CA ALA A 75 1.06 -13.92 -6.30
C ALA A 75 1.18 -14.91 -7.48
N THR A 76 0.06 -15.27 -8.12
CA THR A 76 0.05 -16.25 -9.22
C THR A 76 0.87 -15.78 -10.42
N THR A 77 0.89 -14.48 -10.73
CA THR A 77 1.72 -13.94 -11.81
C THR A 77 3.21 -14.13 -11.53
N GLN A 78 3.64 -14.14 -10.26
CA GLN A 78 5.05 -14.34 -9.90
C GLN A 78 5.55 -15.75 -10.24
N PHE A 79 4.66 -16.75 -10.31
CA PHE A 79 5.04 -18.12 -10.71
C PHE A 79 5.58 -18.20 -12.15
N MET A 80 5.26 -17.20 -12.98
CA MET A 80 5.72 -17.12 -14.37
C MET A 80 7.00 -16.28 -14.54
N GLN A 81 7.60 -15.78 -13.45
CA GLN A 81 8.77 -14.90 -13.52
C GLN A 81 10.12 -15.64 -13.42
N VAL A 82 10.09 -16.95 -13.21
CA VAL A 82 11.27 -17.83 -13.31
C VAL A 82 11.40 -18.36 -14.74
N PRO A 83 12.63 -18.67 -15.22
CA PRO A 83 12.82 -19.32 -16.53
C PRO A 83 12.16 -20.70 -16.63
#